data_AF-A0A3A4XNC6-F1
#
_entry.id   AF-A0A3A4XNC6-F1
#
_cell.length_a   1.000
_cell.length_b   1.000
_cell.length_c   1.000
_cell.angle_alpha   90.00
_cell.angle_beta   90.00
_cell.angle_gamma   90.00
#
_symmetry.space_group_name_H-M   'P 1'
#
loop_
_entity.id
_entity.type
_entity.pdbx_description
1 polymer ?
#
loop_
_entity_poly.entity_id
_entity_poly.type
_entity_poly.pdbx_seq_one_letter_code
_entity_poly.pdbx_strand_id
1 'polypeptide(L)'
;MIDKKERCRKPRTVNEAAELLLSDLLIQHLRSLSCMTEKEFNLLCDHVTPYLNEEFQIWQGNHDLLESCYRQNSEEFDNPARVILNRVKEMLSNFNGFLVIT
;
A
#
# COMPACT_ATOMS: atom_id res chain seq x y z
N MET A 1 -10.40 -18.99 -12.92
CA MET A 1 -9.13 -18.71 -13.64
C MET A 1 -8.87 -17.23 -13.43
N ILE A 2 -8.11 -16.86 -12.38
CA ILE A 2 -7.82 -15.45 -12.10
C ILE A 2 -6.72 -15.06 -13.10
N ASP A 3 -7.09 -14.18 -14.02
CA ASP A 3 -6.28 -13.72 -15.14
C ASP A 3 -4.97 -13.11 -14.61
N LYS A 4 -3.86 -13.83 -14.77
CA LYS A 4 -2.52 -13.39 -14.34
C LYS A 4 -2.00 -12.17 -15.12
N LYS A 5 -2.78 -11.64 -16.07
CA LYS A 5 -2.34 -10.63 -17.04
C LYS A 5 -2.45 -9.20 -16.50
N GLU A 6 -3.21 -8.96 -15.43
CA GLU A 6 -3.26 -7.64 -14.77
C GLU A 6 -2.11 -7.40 -13.78
N ARG A 7 -1.33 -8.42 -13.42
CA ARG A 7 -0.19 -8.33 -12.48
C ARG A 7 1.01 -7.51 -13.01
N CYS A 8 1.02 -7.14 -14.29
CA CYS A 8 2.10 -6.36 -14.90
C CYS A 8 1.75 -4.89 -15.14
N ARG A 9 0.65 -4.37 -14.57
CA ARG A 9 0.35 -2.95 -14.67
C ARG A 9 0.96 -2.22 -13.47
N LYS A 10 1.96 -1.37 -13.74
CA LYS A 10 2.50 -0.46 -12.71
C LYS A 10 1.36 0.44 -12.22
N PRO A 11 1.14 0.56 -10.90
CA PRO A 11 0.12 1.45 -10.38
C PRO A 11 0.46 2.88 -10.74
N ARG A 12 -0.53 3.67 -11.16
CA ARG A 12 -0.34 5.09 -11.50
C ARG A 12 -0.76 6.00 -10.37
N THR A 13 -1.52 5.49 -9.40
CA THR A 13 -2.02 6.25 -8.26
C THR A 13 -1.77 5.53 -6.96
N VAL A 14 -1.73 6.28 -5.85
CA VAL A 14 -1.56 5.71 -4.50
C VAL A 14 -2.64 4.67 -4.19
N ASN A 15 -3.87 4.93 -4.62
CA ASN A 15 -4.98 4.00 -4.43
C ASN A 15 -4.76 2.69 -5.19
N GLU A 16 -4.38 2.76 -6.48
CA GLU A 16 -4.09 1.54 -7.25
C GLU A 16 -2.93 0.74 -6.65
N ALA A 17 -1.88 1.42 -6.17
CA ALA A 17 -0.74 0.75 -5.52
C ALA A 17 -1.18 0.06 -4.23
N ALA A 18 -2.02 0.71 -3.43
CA ALA A 18 -2.57 0.14 -2.22
C ALA A 18 -3.48 -1.05 -2.51
N GLU A 19 -4.36 -0.96 -3.51
CA GLU A 19 -5.26 -2.04 -3.92
C GLU A 19 -4.50 -3.25 -4.48
N LEU A 20 -3.42 -3.02 -5.25
CA LEU A 20 -2.54 -4.08 -5.72
C LEU A 20 -1.86 -4.81 -4.56
N LEU A 21 -1.33 -4.08 -3.58
CA LEU A 21 -0.74 -4.69 -2.38
C LEU A 21 -1.77 -5.50 -1.61
N LEU A 22 -2.97 -4.95 -1.40
CA LEU A 22 -4.06 -5.65 -0.72
C LEU A 22 -4.52 -6.92 -1.47
N SER A 23 -4.54 -6.87 -2.80
CA SER A 23 -4.94 -8.00 -3.64
C SER A 23 -3.87 -9.09 -3.74
N ASP A 24 -2.60 -8.73 -3.58
CA ASP A 24 -1.49 -9.69 -3.55
C ASP A 24 -1.33 -10.34 -2.17
N LEU A 25 -1.70 -9.62 -1.10
CA LEU A 25 -1.70 -10.11 0.27
C LEU A 25 -2.81 -11.16 0.49
N LEU A 26 -2.44 -12.30 1.10
CA LEU A 26 -3.42 -13.28 1.56
C LEU A 26 -4.28 -12.71 2.70
N ILE A 27 -5.52 -13.20 2.82
CA ILE A 27 -6.47 -12.81 3.88
C ILE A 27 -5.87 -12.91 5.28
N GLN A 28 -5.00 -13.91 5.51
CA GLN A 28 -4.29 -14.08 6.78
C GLN A 28 -3.33 -12.91 7.06
N HIS A 29 -2.60 -12.44 6.05
CA HIS A 29 -1.71 -11.29 6.18
C HIS A 29 -2.51 -10.00 6.39
N LEU A 30 -3.66 -9.83 5.72
CA LEU A 30 -4.56 -8.70 5.93
C LEU A 30 -5.09 -8.65 7.37
N ARG A 31 -5.49 -9.80 7.93
CA ARG A 31 -5.87 -9.90 9.35
C ARG A 31 -4.71 -9.55 10.27
N SER A 32 -3.52 -10.09 10.03
CA SER A 32 -2.33 -9.74 10.82
C SER A 32 -2.05 -8.25 10.78
N LEU A 33 -2.09 -7.63 9.60
CA LEU A 33 -1.91 -6.17 9.43
C LEU A 33 -2.97 -5.36 10.17
N SER A 34 -4.23 -5.80 10.16
CA SER A 34 -5.32 -5.13 10.88
C SER A 34 -5.19 -5.24 12.41
N CYS A 35 -4.56 -6.30 12.91
CA CYS A 35 -4.33 -6.53 14.33
C CYS A 35 -2.99 -5.96 14.82
N MET A 36 -2.10 -5.52 13.92
CA MET A 36 -0.82 -4.93 14.27
C MET A 36 -1.00 -3.59 14.96
N THR A 37 -0.18 -3.34 15.98
CA THR A 37 -0.10 -2.02 16.61
C THR A 37 0.58 -1.03 15.67
N GLU A 38 0.41 0.27 15.91
CA GLU A 38 1.04 1.29 15.09
C GLU A 38 2.59 1.19 15.06
N LYS A 39 3.19 0.71 16.15
CA LYS A 39 4.65 0.47 16.21
C LYS A 39 5.07 -0.67 15.29
N GLU A 40 4.35 -1.79 15.34
CA GLU A 40 4.59 -2.96 14.48
C GLU A 40 4.42 -2.59 13.00
N PHE A 41 3.36 -1.83 12.69
CA PHE A 41 3.12 -1.34 11.34
C PHE A 41 4.23 -0.41 10.86
N ASN A 42 4.73 0.50 11.70
CA ASN A 42 5.85 1.37 11.33
C ASN A 42 7.15 0.57 11.06
N LEU A 43 7.44 -0.46 11.85
CA LEU A 43 8.59 -1.35 11.62
C LEU A 43 8.45 -2.11 10.30
N LEU A 44 7.26 -2.63 10.01
CA LEU A 44 6.98 -3.27 8.73
C LEU A 44 7.17 -2.27 7.57
N CYS A 45 6.67 -1.04 7.72
CA CYS A 45 6.83 0.00 6.71
C CYS A 45 8.30 0.28 6.42
N ASP A 46 9.14 0.36 7.44
CA ASP A 46 10.59 0.59 7.27
C ASP A 46 11.24 -0.54 6.46
N HIS A 47 10.88 -1.79 6.76
CA HIS A 47 11.37 -2.96 6.03
C HIS A 47 10.85 -3.07 4.60
N VAL A 48 9.60 -2.70 4.35
CA VAL A 48 8.91 -2.90 3.06
C VAL A 48 9.11 -1.71 2.12
N THR A 49 9.38 -0.51 2.64
CA THR A 49 9.67 0.71 1.89
C THR A 49 10.71 0.52 0.77
N PRO A 50 11.91 -0.05 1.00
CA PRO A 50 12.90 -0.23 -0.06
C PRO A 50 12.39 -1.17 -1.16
N TYR A 51 11.73 -2.27 -0.80
CA TYR A 51 11.16 -3.21 -1.77
C TYR A 51 10.07 -2.57 -2.62
N LEU A 52 9.17 -1.77 -2.03
CA LEU A 52 8.12 -1.07 -2.77
C LEU A 52 8.68 0.01 -3.70
N ASN A 53 9.72 0.71 -3.25
CA ASN A 53 10.40 1.71 -4.09
C ASN A 53 10.98 1.07 -5.35
N GLU A 54 11.56 -0.13 -5.23
CA GLU A 54 12.09 -0.90 -6.37
C GLU A 54 10.96 -1.51 -7.22
N GLU A 55 10.03 -2.24 -6.62
CA GLU A 55 8.94 -2.94 -7.32
C GLU A 55 8.03 -1.98 -8.10
N PHE A 56 7.59 -0.89 -7.47
CA PHE A 56 6.75 0.11 -8.15
C PHE A 56 7.55 1.11 -8.96
N GLN A 57 8.88 1.00 -8.96
CA GLN A 57 9.80 1.87 -9.66
C GLN A 57 9.47 3.36 -9.41
N ILE A 58 9.16 3.68 -8.16
CA ILE A 58 8.66 5.00 -7.75
C ILE A 58 9.66 6.08 -8.16
N TRP A 59 10.94 5.81 -7.95
CA TRP A 59 12.05 6.69 -8.33
C TRP A 59 12.62 6.42 -9.73
N GLN A 60 12.28 5.29 -10.35
CA GLN A 60 12.87 4.83 -11.62
C GLN A 60 11.99 5.08 -12.86
N GLY A 61 10.95 5.91 -12.76
CA GLY A 61 10.17 6.38 -13.91
C GLY A 61 8.65 6.28 -13.77
N ASN A 62 8.13 5.94 -12.59
CA ASN A 62 6.70 5.99 -12.30
C ASN A 62 6.27 7.38 -11.79
N HIS A 63 6.38 8.38 -12.67
CA HIS A 63 6.11 9.78 -12.33
C HIS A 63 4.65 10.03 -11.93
N ASP A 64 3.69 9.34 -12.56
CA ASP A 64 2.27 9.43 -12.19
C ASP A 64 2.03 9.02 -10.73
N LEU A 65 2.63 7.92 -10.28
CA LEU A 65 2.50 7.45 -8.90
C LEU A 65 3.17 8.42 -7.92
N LEU A 66 4.35 8.93 -8.27
CA LEU A 66 5.07 9.92 -7.48
C LEU A 66 4.23 11.20 -7.33
N GLU A 67 3.66 11.71 -8.43
CA GLU A 67 2.78 12.89 -8.42
C GLU A 67 1.52 12.63 -7.59
N SER A 68 0.95 11.43 -7.69
CA SER A 68 -0.20 11.02 -6.87
C SER A 68 0.14 11.01 -5.38
N CYS A 69 1.33 10.53 -4.99
CA CYS A 69 1.83 10.62 -3.61
C CYS A 69 1.93 12.07 -3.14
N TYR A 70 2.53 12.95 -3.95
CA TYR A 70 2.66 14.38 -3.63
C TYR A 70 1.30 15.07 -3.50
N ARG A 71 0.31 14.75 -4.34
CA ARG A 71 -1.03 15.35 -4.26
C ARG A 71 -1.82 14.88 -3.04
N GLN A 72 -1.62 13.64 -2.60
CA GLN A 72 -2.34 13.09 -1.43
C GLN A 72 -1.75 13.54 -0.09
N ASN A 73 -0.47 13.90 -0.03
CA ASN A 73 0.17 14.33 1.21
C ASN A 73 1.06 15.57 0.96
N SER A 74 0.55 16.73 1.33
CA SER A 74 1.26 18.02 1.27
C SER A 74 2.24 18.22 2.43
N GLU A 75 2.22 17.35 3.46
CA GLU A 75 3.06 17.44 4.65
C GLU A 75 4.10 16.31 4.67
N GLU A 76 5.37 16.69 4.48
CA GLU A 76 6.59 16.10 5.04
C GLU A 76 6.79 14.56 5.10
N PHE A 77 6.16 13.77 4.25
CA PHE A 77 6.59 12.38 4.06
C PHE A 77 7.69 12.28 3.00
N ASP A 78 8.92 12.17 3.48
CA ASP A 78 10.15 11.96 2.68
C ASP A 78 10.09 10.68 1.80
N ASN A 79 9.21 9.73 2.13
CA ASN A 79 9.13 8.42 1.48
C ASN A 79 7.75 8.15 0.82
N PRO A 80 7.64 8.15 -0.52
CA PRO A 80 6.38 7.91 -1.23
C PRO A 80 5.82 6.49 -1.01
N ALA A 81 6.67 5.48 -0.77
CA ALA A 81 6.22 4.15 -0.38
C ALA A 81 5.45 4.14 0.95
N ARG A 82 5.81 5.02 1.88
CA ARG A 82 5.13 5.14 3.18
C ARG A 82 3.72 5.73 3.03
N VAL A 83 3.53 6.62 2.05
CA VAL A 83 2.20 7.15 1.68
C VAL A 83 1.29 6.03 1.19
N ILE A 84 1.81 5.15 0.32
CA ILE A 84 1.08 3.98 -0.18
C ILE A 84 0.71 3.03 0.96
N LEU A 85 1.65 2.74 1.85
CA LEU A 85 1.41 1.86 3.00
C LEU A 85 0.40 2.46 3.99
N ASN A 86 0.49 3.76 4.29
CA ASN A 86 -0.53 4.43 5.09
C ASN A 86 -1.91 4.29 4.45
N ARG A 87 -1.99 4.42 3.12
CA ARG A 87 -3.25 4.22 2.40
C ARG A 87 -3.77 2.79 2.52
N VAL A 88 -2.90 1.79 2.43
CA VAL A 88 -3.23 0.38 2.70
C VAL A 88 -3.79 0.22 4.11
N LYS A 89 -3.19 0.84 5.13
CA LYS A 89 -3.67 0.80 6.52
C LYS A 89 -5.05 1.44 6.66
N GLU A 90 -5.29 2.59 6.02
CA GLU A 90 -6.61 3.22 6.03
C GLU A 90 -7.68 2.34 5.36
N MET A 91 -7.35 1.74 4.22
CA MET A 91 -8.24 0.80 3.54
C MET A 91 -8.52 -0.41 4.43
N LEU A 92 -7.50 -1.00 5.05
CA LEU A 92 -7.64 -2.12 5.99
C LEU A 92 -8.50 -1.76 7.20
N SER A 93 -8.31 -0.60 7.81
CA SER A 93 -9.15 -0.15 8.93
C SER A 93 -10.61 0.01 8.51
N ASN A 94 -10.88 0.50 7.30
CA ASN A 94 -12.24 0.56 6.76
C ASN A 94 -12.83 -0.84 6.52
N PHE A 95 -12.02 -1.79 6.01
CA PHE A 95 -12.43 -3.19 5.87
C PHE A 95 -12.72 -3.85 7.22
N ASN A 96 -11.90 -3.59 8.24
CA ASN A 96 -12.08 -4.16 9.57
C ASN A 96 -13.24 -3.53 10.33
N GLY A 97 -13.55 -2.26 10.06
CA GLY A 97 -14.79 -1.60 10.51
C GLY A 97 -16.05 -2.23 9.92
N PHE A 98 -15.95 -2.86 8.74
CA PHE A 98 -17.01 -3.65 8.12
C PHE A 98 -17.04 -5.12 8.59
N LEU A 99 -15.94 -5.63 9.15
CA LEU A 99 -15.81 -6.99 9.66
C LEU A 99 -16.28 -7.13 11.12
N VAL A 100 -17.28 -6.34 11.52
CA VAL A 100 -18.07 -6.52 12.75
C VAL A 100 -19.46 -6.99 12.36
N ILE A 101 -19.59 -8.10 11.61
CA ILE A 101 -20.89 -8.76 11.45
C ILE A 101 -20.69 -10.28 11.38
N THR A 102 -21.24 -10.92 12.43
CA THR A 102 -21.57 -12.35 12.63
C THR A 102 -20.46 -13.29 13.09
#